data_AF-A0A815LB11-F1
#
_entry.id   AF-A0A815LB11-F1
#
_cell.length_a   1.000
_cell.length_b   1.000
_cell.length_c   1.000
_cell.angle_alpha   90.00
_cell.angle_beta   90.00
_cell.angle_gamma   90.00
#
_symmetry.space_group_name_H-M   'P 1'
#
loop_
_entity.id
_entity.type
_entity.pdbx_description
1 polymer ?
#
loop_
_entity_poly.entity_id
_entity_poly.type
_entity_poly.pdbx_seq_one_letter_code
_entity_poly.pdbx_strand_id
1 'polypeptide(L)'
;MSHAPNRAALSKKCDVCQERAGTLSCTGCEQVFCKQDMTKHRQQLSRELDLVMREHNNLDKRIQHKMTGDQGGHRKLLDQINEWEKSVIDKIKDAAQQAREQVHLFLGAQPAHRLRQITDDIESRMKEEDYVETDIEYWSNQVKKLSKEIEMGDSTSIVIKTAQVEWTSLIKVQEILPGKTRRTLDYGRLKSEASKVIKDERYIYGSSPDFLLLHADGQSLCLSDRTGKNKIEINFKSDCWINDACWSTFLNGFIILTGVGDSYTLDVAKRQMNVIGKLRSHDKKIFRSCTCSGETLLISTYEKGSSIESGIQL
;
A
#
# COMPACT_ATOMS: atom_id res chain seq x y z
N MET A 1 52.88 -68.01 -12.21
CA MET A 1 51.73 -68.79 -11.71
C MET A 1 51.36 -68.18 -10.36
N SER A 2 50.58 -67.11 -10.34
CA SER A 2 49.10 -67.12 -10.35
C SER A 2 48.54 -67.82 -9.11
N HIS A 3 48.07 -67.07 -8.11
CA HIS A 3 46.63 -66.91 -7.87
C HIS A 3 46.37 -65.96 -6.69
N ALA A 4 45.57 -64.93 -6.97
CA ALA A 4 45.02 -63.99 -6.00
C ALA A 4 43.85 -64.61 -5.21
N PRO A 5 43.56 -64.16 -3.98
CA PRO A 5 42.38 -64.61 -3.25
C PRO A 5 41.11 -63.85 -3.65
N ASN A 6 40.07 -64.65 -3.80
CA ASN A 6 38.64 -64.37 -3.96
C ASN A 6 38.12 -63.06 -3.35
N ARG A 7 37.50 -62.23 -4.20
CA ARG A 7 36.63 -61.12 -3.81
C ARG A 7 35.20 -61.65 -3.65
N ALA A 8 34.85 -62.14 -2.46
CA ALA A 8 33.47 -62.46 -2.12
C ALA A 8 32.68 -61.15 -1.94
N ALA A 9 32.10 -60.64 -3.03
CA ALA A 9 31.07 -59.62 -2.95
C ALA A 9 29.80 -60.27 -2.39
N LEU A 10 29.37 -59.89 -1.19
CA LEU A 10 28.04 -60.17 -0.67
C LEU A 10 27.01 -59.61 -1.67
N SER A 11 26.44 -60.46 -2.53
CA SER A 11 25.40 -60.04 -3.45
C SER A 11 24.12 -59.81 -2.65
N LYS A 12 23.71 -58.54 -2.51
CA LYS A 12 22.39 -58.22 -1.96
C LYS A 12 21.33 -58.89 -2.86
N LYS A 13 20.31 -59.49 -2.25
CA LYS A 13 19.18 -60.05 -3.00
C LYS A 13 18.29 -58.92 -3.52
N CYS A 14 17.49 -59.21 -4.55
CA CYS A 14 16.49 -58.28 -5.07
C CYS A 14 15.44 -57.98 -3.98
N ASP A 15 15.21 -56.72 -3.68
CA ASP A 15 14.26 -56.28 -2.65
C ASP A 15 12.81 -56.64 -2.98
N VAL A 16 12.50 -56.84 -4.28
CA VAL A 16 11.15 -57.17 -4.77
C VAL A 16 10.86 -58.68 -4.79
N CYS A 17 11.74 -59.48 -5.41
CA CYS A 17 11.48 -60.92 -5.54
C CYS A 17 12.24 -61.80 -4.55
N GLN A 18 13.29 -61.30 -3.88
CA GLN A 18 14.11 -62.01 -2.88
C GLN A 18 14.76 -63.34 -3.33
N GLU A 19 14.52 -63.77 -4.56
CA GLU A 19 15.01 -65.04 -5.12
C GLU A 19 16.28 -64.86 -5.95
N ARG A 20 16.44 -63.68 -6.58
CA ARG A 20 17.52 -63.40 -7.52
C ARG A 20 18.51 -62.39 -6.94
N ALA A 21 19.76 -62.47 -7.40
CA ALA A 21 20.79 -61.50 -7.04
C ALA A 21 20.39 -60.08 -7.53
N GLY A 22 20.38 -59.15 -6.59
CA GLY A 22 20.22 -57.73 -6.83
C GLY A 22 21.50 -57.19 -7.47
N THR A 23 21.39 -56.73 -8.71
CA THR A 23 22.55 -56.28 -9.51
C THR A 23 22.45 -54.81 -9.90
N LEU A 24 21.27 -54.20 -9.73
CA LEU A 24 20.97 -52.83 -10.10
C LEU A 24 20.30 -52.13 -8.92
N SER A 25 20.71 -50.91 -8.58
CA SER A 25 20.07 -50.10 -7.55
C SER A 25 19.40 -48.88 -8.17
N CYS A 26 18.21 -48.53 -7.68
CA CYS A 26 17.56 -47.27 -8.02
C CYS A 26 17.92 -46.21 -6.96
N THR A 27 18.49 -45.09 -7.38
CA THR A 27 18.84 -43.99 -6.46
C THR A 27 17.62 -43.20 -5.98
N GLY A 28 16.49 -43.31 -6.67
CA GLY A 28 15.27 -42.58 -6.33
C GLY A 28 14.47 -43.21 -5.19
N CYS A 29 14.43 -44.54 -5.10
CA CYS A 29 13.75 -45.27 -4.01
C CYS A 29 14.70 -46.08 -3.13
N GLU A 30 16.01 -45.98 -3.37
CA GLU A 30 17.09 -46.67 -2.64
C GLU A 30 17.00 -48.21 -2.61
N GLN A 31 16.17 -48.81 -3.47
CA GLN A 31 15.98 -50.26 -3.56
C GLN A 31 16.94 -50.92 -4.57
N VAL A 32 17.31 -52.16 -4.28
CA VAL A 32 18.14 -53.04 -5.11
C VAL A 32 17.25 -54.05 -5.84
N PHE A 33 17.37 -54.11 -7.15
CA PHE A 33 16.55 -54.94 -8.03
C PHE A 33 17.40 -55.97 -8.79
N CYS A 34 16.76 -57.08 -9.16
CA CYS A 34 17.25 -57.90 -10.27
C CYS A 34 16.89 -57.22 -11.60
N LYS A 35 17.53 -57.64 -12.72
CA LYS A 35 17.29 -57.05 -14.04
C LYS A 35 15.81 -57.00 -14.45
N GLN A 36 15.04 -58.05 -14.16
CA GLN A 36 13.63 -58.10 -14.56
C GLN A 36 12.75 -57.15 -13.73
N ASP A 37 12.95 -57.11 -12.42
CA ASP A 37 12.15 -56.25 -11.54
C ASP A 37 12.54 -54.78 -11.70
N MET A 38 13.80 -54.49 -12.06
CA MET A 38 14.23 -53.13 -12.45
C MET A 38 13.50 -52.64 -13.72
N THR A 39 13.32 -53.51 -14.72
CA THR A 39 12.56 -53.17 -15.92
C THR A 39 11.09 -52.89 -15.58
N LYS A 40 10.47 -53.71 -14.73
CA LYS A 40 9.09 -53.47 -14.26
C LYS A 40 8.97 -52.15 -13.47
N HIS A 41 9.94 -51.87 -12.60
CA HIS A 41 10.00 -50.62 -11.85
C HIS A 41 10.10 -49.40 -12.78
N ARG A 42 10.98 -49.44 -13.79
CA ARG A 42 11.06 -48.37 -14.81
C ARG A 42 9.79 -48.24 -15.65
N GLN A 43 9.14 -49.34 -16.01
CA GLN A 43 7.86 -49.31 -16.71
C GLN A 43 6.74 -48.72 -15.85
N GLN A 44 6.75 -48.96 -14.53
CA GLN A 44 5.82 -48.33 -13.61
C GLN A 44 6.05 -46.80 -13.55
N LEU A 45 7.29 -46.36 -13.35
CA LEU A 45 7.62 -44.93 -13.35
C LEU A 45 7.23 -44.23 -14.66
N SER A 46 7.44 -44.88 -15.80
CA SER A 46 7.00 -44.35 -17.10
C SER A 46 5.48 -44.15 -17.15
N ARG A 47 4.70 -45.10 -16.64
CA ARG A 47 3.24 -44.99 -16.59
C ARG A 47 2.75 -43.89 -15.65
N GLU A 48 3.43 -43.71 -14.51
CA GLU A 48 3.15 -42.61 -13.58
C GLU A 48 3.46 -41.26 -14.22
N LEU A 49 4.58 -41.14 -14.93
CA LEU A 49 4.92 -39.92 -15.67
C LEU A 49 3.90 -39.63 -16.79
N ASP A 50 3.44 -40.64 -17.52
CA ASP A 50 2.40 -40.49 -18.56
C ASP A 50 1.07 -40.00 -17.97
N LEU A 51 0.74 -40.37 -16.72
CA LEU A 51 -0.43 -39.84 -16.02
C LEU A 51 -0.24 -38.34 -15.71
N VAL A 52 0.91 -37.96 -15.14
CA VAL A 52 1.23 -36.57 -14.83
C VAL A 52 1.22 -35.71 -16.10
N MET A 53 1.79 -36.19 -17.21
CA MET A 53 1.79 -35.47 -18.48
C MET A 53 0.38 -35.30 -19.05
N ARG A 54 -0.51 -36.29 -18.88
CA ARG A 54 -1.92 -36.16 -19.29
C ARG A 54 -2.65 -35.12 -18.45
N GLU A 55 -2.44 -35.10 -17.14
CA GLU A 55 -3.03 -34.08 -16.25
C GLU A 55 -2.52 -32.68 -16.60
N HIS A 56 -1.22 -32.53 -16.82
CA HIS A 56 -0.61 -31.28 -17.28
C HIS A 56 -1.26 -30.79 -18.57
N ASN A 57 -1.34 -31.63 -19.59
CA ASN A 57 -1.91 -31.25 -20.88
C ASN A 57 -3.41 -30.92 -20.79
N ASN A 58 -4.15 -31.58 -19.89
CA ASN A 58 -5.54 -31.25 -19.63
C ASN A 58 -5.69 -29.92 -18.90
N LEU A 59 -4.79 -29.59 -17.96
CA LEU A 59 -4.76 -28.29 -17.30
C LEU A 59 -4.42 -27.17 -18.28
N ASP A 60 -3.41 -27.36 -19.14
CA ASP A 60 -3.04 -26.39 -20.17
C ASP A 60 -4.22 -26.08 -21.10
N LYS A 61 -4.89 -27.11 -21.64
CA LYS A 61 -6.10 -26.93 -22.47
C LYS A 61 -7.21 -26.15 -21.75
N ARG A 62 -7.42 -26.40 -20.45
CA ARG A 62 -8.43 -25.69 -19.64
C ARG A 62 -8.06 -24.23 -19.42
N ILE A 63 -6.77 -23.93 -19.20
CA ILE A 63 -6.27 -22.56 -19.07
C ILE A 63 -6.47 -21.81 -20.39
N GLN A 64 -6.03 -22.39 -21.51
CA GLN A 64 -6.17 -21.79 -22.84
C GLN A 64 -7.65 -21.53 -23.19
N HIS A 65 -8.53 -22.48 -22.88
CA HIS A 65 -9.97 -22.29 -23.10
C HIS A 65 -10.57 -21.16 -22.25
N LYS A 66 -10.14 -21.00 -21.00
CA LYS A 66 -10.58 -19.88 -20.14
C LYS A 66 -10.04 -18.52 -20.61
N MET A 67 -8.78 -18.48 -21.03
CA MET A 67 -8.15 -17.25 -21.55
C MET A 67 -8.79 -16.77 -22.86
N THR A 68 -9.25 -17.70 -23.70
CA THR A 68 -9.88 -17.38 -25.00
C THR A 68 -11.40 -17.22 -24.92
N GLY A 69 -12.05 -17.83 -23.94
CA GLY A 69 -13.52 -17.85 -23.80
C GLY A 69 -14.15 -16.62 -23.14
N ASP A 70 -13.42 -15.84 -22.34
CA ASP A 70 -13.94 -14.64 -21.64
C ASP A 70 -13.37 -13.33 -22.20
N GLN A 71 -13.54 -13.10 -23.50
CA GLN A 71 -13.21 -11.81 -24.11
C GLN A 71 -14.17 -10.68 -23.67
N GLY A 72 -15.34 -11.03 -23.15
CA GLY A 72 -16.38 -10.07 -22.75
C GLY A 72 -16.02 -9.30 -21.47
N GLY A 73 -15.45 -9.97 -20.46
CA GLY A 73 -15.01 -9.32 -19.22
C GLY A 73 -13.80 -8.40 -19.44
N HIS A 74 -12.79 -8.87 -20.17
CA HIS A 74 -11.58 -8.09 -20.46
C HIS A 74 -11.89 -6.84 -21.29
N ARG A 75 -12.75 -6.96 -22.31
CA ARG A 75 -13.17 -5.83 -23.13
C ARG A 75 -13.90 -4.75 -22.34
N LYS A 76 -14.81 -5.14 -21.43
CA LYS A 76 -15.52 -4.18 -20.56
C LYS A 76 -14.58 -3.39 -19.64
N LEU A 77 -13.54 -4.04 -19.10
CA LEU A 77 -12.56 -3.35 -18.25
C LEU A 77 -11.73 -2.35 -19.07
N LEU A 78 -11.33 -2.71 -20.29
CA LEU A 78 -10.65 -1.79 -21.20
C LEU A 78 -11.56 -0.61 -21.58
N ASP A 79 -12.84 -0.85 -21.85
CA ASP A 79 -13.81 0.21 -22.14
C ASP A 79 -13.93 1.20 -20.97
N GLN A 80 -13.93 0.71 -19.72
CA GLN A 80 -13.94 1.57 -18.52
C GLN A 80 -12.68 2.44 -18.40
N ILE A 81 -11.51 1.89 -18.75
CA ILE A 81 -10.25 2.66 -18.78
C ILE A 81 -10.35 3.76 -19.83
N ASN A 82 -10.83 3.42 -21.03
CA ASN A 82 -10.97 4.37 -22.13
C ASN A 82 -11.97 5.50 -21.80
N GLU A 83 -13.09 5.17 -21.16
CA GLU A 83 -14.09 6.15 -20.70
C GLU A 83 -13.51 7.10 -19.65
N TRP A 84 -12.78 6.54 -18.67
CA TRP A 84 -12.10 7.33 -17.65
C TRP A 84 -11.05 8.26 -18.28
N GLU A 85 -10.23 7.76 -19.19
CA GLU A 85 -9.20 8.55 -19.89
C GLU A 85 -9.82 9.73 -20.61
N LYS A 86 -10.88 9.49 -21.39
CA LYS A 86 -11.61 10.55 -22.10
C LYS A 86 -12.16 11.60 -21.13
N SER A 87 -12.79 11.17 -20.03
CA SER A 87 -13.35 12.08 -19.04
C SER A 87 -12.30 12.98 -18.37
N VAL A 88 -11.11 12.44 -18.07
CA VAL A 88 -10.02 13.22 -17.46
C VAL A 88 -9.46 14.24 -18.44
N ILE A 89 -9.26 13.85 -19.71
CA ILE A 89 -8.80 14.76 -20.76
C ILE A 89 -9.78 15.93 -20.93
N ASP A 90 -11.07 15.66 -20.95
CA ASP A 90 -12.10 16.70 -21.12
C ASP A 90 -12.07 17.69 -19.94
N LYS A 91 -11.95 17.21 -18.70
CA LYS A 91 -11.83 18.08 -17.51
C LYS A 91 -10.58 18.96 -17.53
N ILE A 92 -9.45 18.42 -18.01
CA ILE A 92 -8.20 19.19 -18.15
C ILE A 92 -8.37 20.29 -19.19
N LYS A 93 -9.03 19.98 -20.32
CA LYS A 93 -9.31 20.97 -21.36
C LYS A 93 -10.22 22.08 -20.86
N ASP A 94 -11.27 21.75 -20.11
CA ASP A 94 -12.19 22.72 -19.52
C ASP A 94 -11.46 23.64 -18.52
N ALA A 95 -10.66 23.06 -17.63
CA ALA A 95 -9.87 23.84 -16.67
C ALA A 95 -8.87 24.78 -17.38
N ALA A 96 -8.20 24.30 -18.42
CA ALA A 96 -7.30 25.10 -19.23
C ALA A 96 -8.05 26.23 -19.97
N GLN A 97 -9.25 25.97 -20.46
CA GLN A 97 -10.07 26.97 -21.14
C GLN A 97 -10.52 28.08 -20.17
N GLN A 98 -10.98 27.73 -18.97
CA GLN A 98 -11.31 28.71 -17.94
C GLN A 98 -10.10 29.56 -17.55
N ALA A 99 -8.91 28.95 -17.43
CA ALA A 99 -7.69 29.70 -17.15
C ALA A 99 -7.35 30.70 -18.27
N ARG A 100 -7.52 30.30 -19.55
CA ARG A 100 -7.34 31.22 -20.70
C ARG A 100 -8.32 32.38 -20.66
N GLU A 101 -9.60 32.11 -20.37
CA GLU A 101 -10.62 33.16 -20.25
C GLU A 101 -10.30 34.14 -19.11
N GLN A 102 -9.82 33.65 -17.96
CA GLN A 102 -9.37 34.51 -16.87
C GLN A 102 -8.19 35.39 -17.29
N VAL A 103 -7.20 34.83 -18.01
CA VAL A 103 -6.09 35.62 -18.57
C VAL A 103 -6.61 36.71 -19.51
N HIS A 104 -7.55 36.38 -20.39
CA HIS A 104 -8.18 37.36 -21.28
C HIS A 104 -8.94 38.45 -20.52
N LEU A 105 -9.64 38.11 -19.43
CA LEU A 105 -10.29 39.10 -18.58
C LEU A 105 -9.29 40.01 -17.88
N PHE A 106 -8.20 39.46 -17.33
CA PHE A 106 -7.18 40.27 -16.67
C PHE A 106 -6.46 41.21 -17.64
N LEU A 107 -6.20 40.77 -18.88
CA LEU A 107 -5.53 41.59 -19.89
C LEU A 107 -6.48 42.56 -20.62
N GLY A 108 -7.75 42.19 -20.81
CA GLY A 108 -8.72 42.94 -21.62
C GLY A 108 -9.66 43.85 -20.83
N ALA A 109 -10.01 43.52 -19.59
CA ALA A 109 -11.05 44.24 -18.85
C ALA A 109 -10.55 45.42 -18.02
N GLN A 110 -9.26 45.47 -17.64
CA GLN A 110 -8.79 46.45 -16.67
C GLN A 110 -8.74 47.90 -17.21
N PRO A 111 -8.19 48.17 -18.42
CA PRO A 111 -8.16 49.52 -18.97
C PRO A 111 -9.56 50.02 -19.36
N ALA A 112 -10.37 49.12 -19.94
CA ALA A 112 -11.74 49.43 -20.36
C ALA A 112 -12.66 49.75 -19.16
N HIS A 113 -12.55 49.01 -18.06
CA HIS A 113 -13.32 49.28 -16.85
C HIS A 113 -12.97 50.62 -16.20
N ARG A 114 -11.67 50.95 -16.09
CA ARG A 114 -11.24 52.24 -15.52
C ARG A 114 -11.64 53.41 -16.40
N LEU A 115 -11.56 53.26 -17.72
CA LEU A 115 -12.05 54.29 -18.64
C LEU A 115 -13.55 54.52 -18.46
N ARG A 116 -14.33 53.43 -18.34
CA ARG A 116 -15.77 53.52 -18.10
C ARG A 116 -16.11 54.22 -16.78
N GLN A 117 -15.38 53.95 -15.70
CA GLN A 117 -15.57 54.67 -14.43
C GLN A 117 -15.33 56.18 -14.57
N ILE A 118 -14.29 56.59 -15.31
CA ILE A 118 -14.05 58.01 -15.59
C ILE A 118 -15.21 58.61 -16.40
N THR A 119 -15.72 57.86 -17.40
CA THR A 119 -16.89 58.29 -18.19
C THR A 119 -18.13 58.44 -17.33
N ASP A 120 -18.43 57.48 -16.47
CA ASP A 120 -19.62 57.50 -15.60
C ASP A 120 -19.54 58.68 -14.60
N ASP A 121 -18.36 58.97 -14.03
CA ASP A 121 -18.14 60.11 -13.13
C ASP A 121 -18.32 61.46 -13.84
N ILE A 122 -17.77 61.60 -15.06
CA ILE A 122 -17.97 62.80 -15.89
C ILE A 122 -19.45 62.98 -16.21
N GLU A 123 -20.13 61.92 -16.64
CA GLU A 123 -21.56 61.99 -17.00
C GLU A 123 -22.45 62.33 -15.81
N SER A 124 -22.15 61.85 -14.59
CA SER A 124 -22.91 62.19 -13.39
C SER A 124 -22.78 63.67 -13.06
N ARG A 125 -21.54 64.20 -13.05
CA ARG A 125 -21.27 65.61 -12.73
C ARG A 125 -21.74 66.56 -13.83
N MET A 126 -21.73 66.12 -15.08
CA MET A 126 -22.34 66.87 -16.18
C MET A 126 -23.86 66.96 -16.05
N LYS A 127 -24.53 65.90 -15.58
CA LYS A 127 -25.99 65.92 -15.34
C LYS A 127 -26.36 66.77 -14.13
N GLU A 128 -25.50 66.81 -13.13
CA GLU A 128 -25.67 67.60 -11.91
C GLU A 128 -25.21 69.06 -12.07
N GLU A 129 -24.56 69.41 -13.19
CA GLU A 129 -23.96 70.72 -13.49
C GLU A 129 -23.04 71.25 -12.37
N ASP A 130 -22.42 70.35 -11.61
CA ASP A 130 -21.72 70.63 -10.35
C ASP A 130 -20.21 70.42 -10.41
N TYR A 131 -19.65 70.34 -11.62
CA TYR A 131 -18.21 70.19 -11.83
C TYR A 131 -17.47 71.52 -11.64
N VAL A 132 -16.30 71.45 -10.99
CA VAL A 132 -15.37 72.57 -10.84
C VAL A 132 -14.03 72.30 -11.52
N GLU A 133 -13.17 73.31 -11.63
CA GLU A 133 -11.88 73.21 -12.32
C GLU A 133 -10.99 72.09 -11.77
N THR A 134 -11.08 71.80 -10.47
CA THR A 134 -10.35 70.70 -9.84
C THR A 134 -10.82 69.33 -10.30
N ASP A 135 -12.10 69.17 -10.64
CA ASP A 135 -12.65 67.91 -11.16
C ASP A 135 -12.17 67.66 -12.60
N ILE A 136 -12.15 68.73 -13.41
CA ILE A 136 -11.62 68.69 -14.78
C ILE A 136 -10.13 68.33 -14.78
N GLU A 137 -9.35 68.95 -13.89
CA GLU A 137 -7.93 68.64 -13.73
C GLU A 137 -7.71 67.20 -13.24
N TYR A 138 -8.53 66.73 -12.29
CA TYR A 138 -8.50 65.35 -11.81
C TYR A 138 -8.76 64.34 -12.94
N TRP A 139 -9.86 64.48 -13.69
CA TRP A 139 -10.16 63.56 -14.80
C TRP A 139 -9.12 63.63 -15.92
N SER A 140 -8.62 64.83 -16.27
CA SER A 140 -7.54 64.99 -17.25
C SER A 140 -6.28 64.21 -16.85
N ASN A 141 -5.93 64.26 -15.56
CA ASN A 141 -4.80 63.54 -15.02
C ASN A 141 -5.05 62.02 -15.00
N GLN A 142 -6.26 61.56 -14.67
CA GLN A 142 -6.61 60.13 -14.72
C GLN A 142 -6.54 59.56 -16.15
N VAL A 143 -7.08 60.28 -17.14
CA VAL A 143 -7.03 59.87 -18.55
C VAL A 143 -5.59 59.83 -19.07
N LYS A 144 -4.78 60.85 -18.77
CA LYS A 144 -3.34 60.86 -19.15
C LYS A 144 -2.55 59.73 -18.51
N LYS A 145 -2.83 59.43 -17.24
CA LYS A 145 -2.22 58.31 -16.52
C LYS A 145 -2.60 56.97 -17.16
N LEU A 146 -3.88 56.77 -17.47
CA LEU A 146 -4.37 55.57 -18.13
C LEU A 146 -3.77 55.39 -19.54
N SER A 147 -3.64 56.47 -20.32
CA SER A 147 -2.96 56.44 -21.63
C SER A 147 -1.50 56.00 -21.50
N LYS A 148 -0.77 56.57 -20.53
CA LYS A 148 0.63 56.20 -20.28
C LYS A 148 0.78 54.75 -19.83
N GLU A 149 -0.10 54.24 -18.98
CA GLU A 149 -0.05 52.84 -18.54
C GLU A 149 -0.30 51.85 -19.70
N ILE A 150 -1.18 52.21 -20.64
CA ILE A 150 -1.41 51.44 -21.87
C ILE A 150 -0.19 51.52 -22.81
N GLU A 151 0.38 52.71 -23.00
CA GLU A 151 1.54 52.95 -23.89
C GLU A 151 2.85 52.35 -23.35
N MET A 152 3.05 52.40 -22.04
CA MET A 152 4.22 51.83 -21.37
C MET A 152 4.14 50.30 -21.28
N GLY A 153 2.96 49.72 -21.55
CA GLY A 153 2.76 48.29 -21.46
C GLY A 153 3.18 47.74 -20.09
N ASP A 154 2.83 48.46 -19.01
CA ASP A 154 3.04 48.02 -17.62
C ASP A 154 2.28 46.70 -17.45
N SER A 155 2.99 45.64 -17.81
CA SER A 155 2.44 44.33 -18.02
C SER A 155 2.14 43.80 -16.64
N THR A 156 0.87 43.86 -16.24
CA THR A 156 0.37 43.08 -15.11
C THR A 156 0.98 41.68 -15.24
N SER A 157 1.90 41.33 -14.34
CA SER A 157 2.62 40.07 -14.41
C SER A 157 1.67 38.98 -13.94
N ILE A 158 0.95 38.36 -14.88
CA ILE A 158 0.07 37.23 -14.58
C ILE A 158 0.93 36.00 -14.33
N VAL A 159 0.91 35.49 -13.09
CA VAL A 159 1.62 34.26 -12.72
C VAL A 159 0.64 33.10 -12.74
N ILE A 160 0.84 32.16 -13.66
CA ILE A 160 0.08 30.90 -13.71
C ILE A 160 0.64 29.95 -12.66
N LYS A 161 -0.18 29.56 -11.67
CA LYS A 161 0.16 28.52 -10.71
C LYS A 161 -0.46 27.20 -11.15
N THR A 162 0.36 26.17 -11.34
CA THR A 162 -0.09 24.81 -11.60
C THR A 162 0.18 23.92 -10.39
N ALA A 163 -0.74 23.01 -10.09
CA ALA A 163 -0.51 21.97 -9.09
C ALA A 163 0.12 20.74 -9.77
N GLN A 164 1.03 20.05 -9.07
CA GLN A 164 1.48 18.74 -9.51
C GLN A 164 0.38 17.71 -9.28
N VAL A 165 0.12 16.87 -10.29
CA VAL A 165 -0.87 15.80 -10.24
C VAL A 165 -0.15 14.46 -10.20
N GLU A 166 -0.43 13.65 -9.18
CA GLU A 166 0.12 12.29 -9.07
C GLU A 166 -0.74 11.31 -9.89
N TRP A 167 -0.42 11.18 -11.17
CA TRP A 167 -1.21 10.42 -12.15
C TRP A 167 -1.41 8.94 -11.77
N THR A 168 -0.43 8.32 -11.14
CA THR A 168 -0.44 6.91 -10.71
C THR A 168 -1.47 6.61 -9.62
N SER A 169 -1.97 7.63 -8.92
CA SER A 169 -2.99 7.49 -7.89
C SER A 169 -4.42 7.51 -8.45
N LEU A 170 -4.62 8.04 -9.67
CA LEU A 170 -5.95 8.32 -10.23
C LEU A 170 -6.64 7.10 -10.83
N ILE A 171 -5.88 6.10 -11.26
CA ILE A 171 -6.41 4.82 -11.73
C ILE A 171 -5.60 3.66 -11.17
N LYS A 172 -6.28 2.64 -10.63
CA LYS A 172 -5.65 1.43 -10.09
C LYS A 172 -6.39 0.20 -10.59
N VAL A 173 -5.65 -0.70 -11.24
CA VAL A 173 -6.14 -2.04 -11.57
C VAL A 173 -5.79 -2.96 -10.41
N GLN A 174 -6.78 -3.63 -9.83
CA GLN A 174 -6.59 -4.56 -8.74
C GLN A 174 -7.12 -5.93 -9.15
N GLU A 175 -6.30 -6.96 -8.94
CA GLU A 175 -6.74 -8.33 -9.11
C GLU A 175 -7.63 -8.72 -7.91
N ILE A 176 -8.92 -8.98 -8.18
CA ILE A 176 -9.84 -9.48 -7.18
C ILE A 176 -9.86 -11.00 -7.31
N LEU A 177 -9.08 -11.69 -6.48
CA LEU A 177 -9.13 -13.14 -6.39
C LEU A 177 -10.52 -13.60 -5.93
N PRO A 178 -11.21 -14.50 -6.66
CA PRO A 178 -12.51 -15.01 -6.24
C PRO A 178 -12.37 -15.74 -4.90
N GLY A 179 -13.04 -15.20 -3.87
CA GLY A 179 -12.94 -15.66 -2.47
C GLY A 179 -12.45 -14.59 -1.49
N LYS A 180 -11.84 -13.49 -1.98
CA LYS A 180 -11.65 -12.26 -1.20
C LYS A 180 -12.64 -11.20 -1.66
N THR A 181 -13.94 -11.47 -1.47
CA THR A 181 -14.91 -10.39 -1.45
C THR A 181 -14.43 -9.41 -0.38
N ARG A 182 -14.20 -8.15 -0.75
CA ARG A 182 -14.12 -7.04 0.19
C ARG A 182 -15.43 -7.09 0.95
N ARG A 183 -15.44 -7.79 2.10
CA ARG A 183 -16.50 -7.66 3.07
C ARG A 183 -16.48 -6.17 3.36
N THR A 184 -17.49 -5.43 2.91
CA THR A 184 -17.96 -4.29 3.69
C THR A 184 -18.12 -4.89 5.08
N LEU A 185 -17.15 -4.62 5.94
CA LEU A 185 -17.21 -5.00 7.33
C LEU A 185 -18.45 -4.28 7.83
N ASP A 186 -19.56 -5.01 7.89
CA ASP A 186 -20.72 -4.60 8.65
C ASP A 186 -20.23 -4.56 10.10
N TYR A 187 -19.72 -3.40 10.50
CA TYR A 187 -19.24 -3.15 11.86
C TYR A 187 -20.37 -3.36 12.88
N GLY A 188 -21.64 -3.40 12.45
CA GLY A 188 -22.79 -3.78 13.27
C GLY A 188 -22.81 -5.26 13.69
N ARG A 189 -22.07 -6.13 12.97
CA ARG A 189 -21.92 -7.56 13.31
C ARG A 189 -20.62 -7.89 14.05
N LEU A 190 -19.70 -6.95 14.22
CA LEU A 190 -18.55 -7.10 15.11
C LEU A 190 -19.00 -6.99 16.58
N LYS A 191 -19.83 -7.94 17.04
CA LYS A 191 -19.83 -8.31 18.46
C LYS A 191 -18.57 -9.12 18.69
N SER A 192 -17.42 -8.45 18.71
CA SER A 192 -16.20 -9.09 19.17
C SER A 192 -16.44 -9.48 20.62
N GLU A 193 -16.03 -10.68 21.03
CA GLU A 193 -15.99 -11.00 22.45
C GLU A 193 -15.05 -10.04 23.23
N ALA A 194 -14.17 -9.34 22.52
CA ALA A 194 -13.40 -8.20 23.05
C ALA A 194 -14.28 -7.02 23.49
N SER A 195 -15.50 -6.84 22.95
CA SER A 195 -16.47 -5.85 23.42
C SER A 195 -16.93 -6.10 24.86
N LYS A 196 -16.78 -7.33 25.39
CA LYS A 196 -17.05 -7.63 26.81
C LYS A 196 -15.87 -7.29 27.73
N VAL A 197 -14.67 -7.07 27.19
CA VAL A 197 -13.47 -6.69 27.97
C VAL A 197 -13.45 -5.17 28.26
N ILE A 198 -14.20 -4.38 27.47
CA ILE A 198 -14.39 -2.92 27.62
C ILE A 198 -15.43 -2.64 28.72
N LYS A 199 -15.17 -3.12 29.94
CA LYS A 199 -15.86 -2.66 31.16
C LYS A 199 -14.90 -2.05 32.17
N ASP A 200 -13.62 -2.43 32.12
CA ASP A 200 -12.53 -1.67 32.73
C ASP A 200 -11.99 -0.70 31.66
N GLU A 201 -11.73 0.55 32.03
CA GLU A 201 -11.27 1.67 31.20
C GLU A 201 -9.87 1.46 30.54
N ARG A 202 -9.66 0.31 29.90
CA ARG A 202 -8.39 -0.13 29.34
C ARG A 202 -8.47 -0.15 27.82
N TYR A 203 -7.54 0.55 27.18
CA TYR A 203 -7.41 0.59 25.73
C TYR A 203 -6.63 -0.63 25.20
N ILE A 204 -7.10 -1.21 24.10
CA ILE A 204 -6.39 -2.27 23.38
C ILE A 204 -5.37 -1.60 22.47
N TYR A 205 -4.08 -1.87 22.67
CA TYR A 205 -3.01 -1.34 21.83
C TYR A 205 -2.66 -2.26 20.66
N GLY A 206 -2.87 -3.57 20.80
CA GLY A 206 -2.54 -4.53 19.76
C GLY A 206 -3.29 -5.83 19.93
N SER A 207 -3.48 -6.54 18.82
CA SER A 207 -4.03 -7.90 18.85
C SER A 207 -3.19 -8.85 18.02
N SER A 208 -3.07 -10.07 18.52
CA SER A 208 -2.48 -11.22 17.84
C SER A 208 -3.57 -12.30 17.69
N PRO A 209 -3.28 -13.45 17.06
CA PRO A 209 -4.21 -14.58 17.05
C PRO A 209 -4.64 -15.02 18.45
N ASP A 210 -3.72 -15.08 19.40
CA ASP A 210 -3.96 -15.71 20.71
C ASP A 210 -4.06 -14.73 21.89
N PHE A 211 -3.47 -13.54 21.72
CA PHE A 211 -3.32 -12.55 22.80
C PHE A 211 -3.78 -11.15 22.40
N LEU A 212 -4.22 -10.39 23.40
CA LEU A 212 -4.49 -8.97 23.35
C LEU A 212 -3.44 -8.23 24.20
N LEU A 213 -2.88 -7.16 23.66
CA LEU A 213 -2.05 -6.22 24.40
C LEU A 213 -2.93 -5.08 24.88
N LEU A 214 -3.04 -4.95 26.20
CA LEU A 214 -3.90 -4.00 26.88
C LEU A 214 -3.06 -2.98 27.64
N HIS A 215 -3.57 -1.76 27.74
CA HIS A 215 -3.07 -0.79 28.71
C HIS A 215 -3.73 -1.01 30.07
N ALA A 216 -2.93 -1.16 31.11
CA ALA A 216 -3.38 -0.92 32.47
C ALA A 216 -2.89 0.48 32.84
N ASP A 217 -3.78 1.32 33.38
CA ASP A 217 -3.45 2.50 34.21
C ASP A 217 -2.54 3.64 33.71
N GLY A 218 -2.12 3.70 32.45
CA GLY A 218 -1.33 4.86 31.97
C GLY A 218 0.14 4.57 31.75
N GLN A 219 0.68 3.53 32.40
CA GLN A 219 2.11 3.21 32.39
C GLN A 219 2.41 1.71 32.31
N SER A 220 1.41 0.85 32.56
CA SER A 220 1.62 -0.60 32.64
C SER A 220 1.01 -1.31 31.42
N LEU A 221 1.73 -2.27 30.85
CA LEU A 221 1.21 -3.11 29.78
C LEU A 221 0.70 -4.43 30.35
N CYS A 222 -0.35 -4.98 29.77
CA CYS A 222 -0.91 -6.27 30.17
C CYS A 222 -1.15 -7.12 28.94
N LEU A 223 -0.62 -8.33 28.95
CA LEU A 223 -1.01 -9.35 27.99
C LEU A 223 -2.23 -10.08 28.51
N SER A 224 -3.25 -10.22 27.69
CA SER A 224 -4.44 -11.01 28.01
C SER A 224 -4.65 -12.07 26.94
N ASP A 225 -5.19 -13.22 27.32
CA ASP A 225 -5.83 -14.08 26.31
C ASP A 225 -7.04 -13.36 25.67
N ARG A 226 -7.53 -13.87 24.54
CA ARG A 226 -8.71 -13.30 23.85
C ARG A 226 -9.97 -13.25 24.72
N THR A 227 -10.03 -14.05 25.79
CA THR A 227 -11.20 -14.14 26.67
C THR A 227 -11.19 -13.06 27.76
N GLY A 228 -10.07 -12.35 27.94
CA GLY A 228 -9.93 -11.36 29.01
C GLY A 228 -9.67 -11.96 30.40
N LYS A 229 -9.61 -13.29 30.52
CA LYS A 229 -9.61 -13.99 31.81
C LYS A 229 -8.21 -14.17 32.38
N ASN A 230 -7.26 -14.57 31.53
CA ASN A 230 -5.87 -14.72 31.94
C ASN A 230 -5.11 -13.45 31.58
N LYS A 231 -4.73 -12.69 32.60
CA LYS A 231 -4.01 -11.43 32.48
C LYS A 231 -2.60 -11.60 33.05
N ILE A 232 -1.61 -11.17 32.31
CA ILE A 232 -0.21 -11.15 32.69
C ILE A 232 0.26 -9.71 32.59
N GLU A 233 0.68 -9.15 33.71
CA GLU A 233 1.28 -7.83 33.73
C GLU A 233 2.68 -7.88 33.13
N ILE A 234 2.95 -6.94 32.23
CA ILE A 234 4.23 -6.75 31.58
C ILE A 234 4.88 -5.56 32.26
N ASN A 235 6.08 -5.79 32.81
CA ASN A 235 6.89 -4.73 33.37
C ASN A 235 7.44 -3.85 32.22
N PHE A 236 6.69 -2.82 31.87
CA PHE A 236 7.06 -1.82 30.89
C PHE A 236 7.31 -0.50 31.61
N LYS A 237 8.57 -0.20 31.88
CA LYS A 237 8.97 1.10 32.46
C LYS A 237 9.51 1.96 31.34
N SER A 238 8.64 2.80 30.80
CA SER A 238 9.01 3.80 29.82
C SER A 238 8.50 5.15 30.31
N ASP A 239 9.37 6.16 30.34
CA ASP A 239 9.01 7.53 30.70
C ASP A 239 8.20 8.24 29.59
N CYS A 240 7.73 7.50 28.60
CA CYS A 240 7.00 8.02 27.45
C CYS A 240 5.78 7.19 27.10
N TRP A 241 4.78 7.86 26.53
CA TRP A 241 3.53 7.27 26.10
C TRP A 241 3.73 6.36 24.88
N ILE A 242 2.87 5.35 24.79
CA ILE A 242 2.80 4.41 23.67
C ILE A 242 1.93 5.02 22.58
N ASN A 243 2.47 5.13 21.38
CA ASN A 243 1.77 5.69 20.23
C ASN A 243 0.93 4.62 19.53
N ASP A 244 1.50 3.43 19.35
CA ASP A 244 0.83 2.30 18.72
C ASP A 244 1.56 0.98 19.02
N ALA A 245 0.89 -0.14 18.80
CA ALA A 245 1.52 -1.46 18.83
C ALA A 245 0.95 -2.39 17.76
N CYS A 246 1.79 -3.23 17.16
CA CYS A 246 1.36 -4.21 16.18
C CYS A 246 1.95 -5.60 16.44
N TRP A 247 1.25 -6.63 15.98
CA TRP A 247 1.75 -8.00 16.04
C TRP A 247 2.63 -8.32 14.83
N SER A 248 3.82 -8.86 15.07
CA SER A 248 4.69 -9.45 14.04
C SER A 248 4.61 -10.97 14.11
N THR A 249 4.15 -11.59 13.02
CA THR A 249 4.17 -13.05 12.88
C THR A 249 5.58 -13.60 12.74
N PHE A 250 6.51 -12.82 12.19
CA PHE A 250 7.90 -13.21 12.03
C PHE A 250 8.63 -13.29 13.38
N LEU A 251 8.46 -12.27 14.22
CA LEU A 251 9.05 -12.24 15.55
C LEU A 251 8.25 -13.03 16.58
N ASN A 252 7.03 -13.46 16.22
CA ASN A 252 6.05 -14.04 17.14
C ASN A 252 5.86 -13.17 18.41
N GLY A 253 5.74 -11.86 18.20
CA GLY A 253 5.77 -10.87 19.27
C GLY A 253 5.09 -9.55 18.90
N PHE A 254 4.78 -8.75 19.92
CA PHE A 254 4.29 -7.39 19.70
C PHE A 254 5.45 -6.44 19.51
N ILE A 255 5.35 -5.53 18.55
CA ILE A 255 6.21 -4.37 18.40
C ILE A 255 5.46 -3.18 18.99
N ILE A 256 6.11 -2.42 19.85
CA ILE A 256 5.55 -1.27 20.55
C ILE A 256 6.32 -0.03 20.13
N LEU A 257 5.59 0.98 19.65
CA LEU A 257 6.12 2.29 19.29
C LEU A 257 5.85 3.30 20.39
N THR A 258 6.88 4.06 20.75
CA THR A 258 6.77 5.11 21.76
C THR A 258 6.98 6.51 21.18
N GLY A 259 6.45 7.52 21.88
CA GLY A 259 6.50 8.92 21.46
C GLY A 259 7.89 9.53 21.30
N VAL A 260 8.92 8.93 21.87
CA VAL A 260 10.32 9.41 21.81
C VAL A 260 11.16 8.71 20.74
N GLY A 261 10.55 7.86 19.91
CA GLY A 261 11.23 7.15 18.82
C GLY A 261 11.92 5.85 19.24
N ASP A 262 11.76 5.43 20.50
CA ASP A 262 12.22 4.11 20.96
C ASP A 262 11.19 3.04 20.52
N SER A 263 11.69 1.89 20.06
CA SER A 263 10.87 0.74 19.69
C SER A 263 11.24 -0.47 20.52
N TYR A 264 10.23 -1.20 20.94
CA TYR A 264 10.38 -2.37 21.78
C TYR A 264 9.68 -3.57 21.17
N THR A 265 10.17 -4.77 21.46
CA THR A 265 9.37 -5.98 21.28
C THR A 265 9.03 -6.66 22.57
N LEU A 266 7.84 -7.23 22.56
CA LEU A 266 7.41 -8.20 23.54
C LEU A 266 7.51 -9.58 22.91
N ASP A 267 8.48 -10.37 23.38
CA ASP A 267 8.50 -11.81 23.13
C ASP A 267 7.41 -12.43 24.02
N VAL A 268 6.31 -12.84 23.39
CA VAL A 268 5.14 -13.37 24.11
C VAL A 268 5.43 -14.73 24.72
N ALA A 269 6.29 -15.55 24.10
CA ALA A 269 6.67 -16.86 24.64
C ALA A 269 7.51 -16.72 25.90
N LYS A 270 8.45 -15.77 25.92
CA LYS A 270 9.32 -15.49 27.07
C LYS A 270 8.71 -14.51 28.07
N ARG A 271 7.60 -13.86 27.70
CA ARG A 271 6.92 -12.80 28.48
C ARG A 271 7.89 -11.67 28.87
N GLN A 272 8.81 -11.36 27.98
CA GLN A 272 9.88 -10.40 28.23
C GLN A 272 9.88 -9.32 27.17
N MET A 273 10.05 -8.09 27.65
CA MET A 273 10.31 -6.92 26.83
C MET A 273 11.78 -6.93 26.42
N ASN A 274 12.04 -6.98 25.11
CA ASN A 274 13.35 -6.83 24.53
C ASN A 274 13.39 -5.50 23.77
N VAL A 275 14.48 -4.75 23.95
CA VAL A 275 14.72 -3.56 23.14
C VAL A 275 15.25 -4.03 21.79
N ILE A 276 14.48 -3.86 20.72
CA ILE A 276 14.95 -4.15 19.35
C ILE A 276 15.96 -3.10 18.88
N GLY A 277 15.83 -1.89 19.39
CA GLY A 277 16.72 -0.78 19.09
C GLY A 277 15.95 0.53 19.07
N LYS A 278 16.68 1.64 19.18
CA LYS A 278 16.13 2.95 18.85
C LYS A 278 15.91 2.97 17.34
N LEU A 279 14.66 3.14 16.91
CA LEU A 279 14.39 3.51 15.54
C LEU A 279 14.99 4.91 15.36
N ARG A 280 16.23 4.98 14.88
CA ARG A 280 16.86 6.25 14.55
C ARG A 280 16.12 6.80 13.34
N SER A 281 15.06 7.56 13.60
CA SER A 281 14.51 8.45 12.62
C SER A 281 15.63 9.38 12.19
N HIS A 282 16.06 9.28 10.92
CA HIS A 282 17.08 10.15 10.35
C HIS A 282 16.74 11.65 10.54
N ASP A 283 15.47 11.97 10.80
CA ASP A 283 14.92 13.32 10.81
C ASP A 283 14.16 13.69 12.11
N LYS A 284 14.34 12.98 13.24
CA LYS A 284 13.59 13.22 14.50
C LYS A 284 12.05 13.15 14.36
N LYS A 285 11.54 12.44 13.36
CA LYS A 285 10.10 12.27 13.10
C LYS A 285 9.43 11.47 14.21
N ILE A 286 8.23 11.93 14.62
CA ILE A 286 7.39 11.25 15.62
C ILE A 286 6.56 10.18 14.90
N PHE A 287 6.73 8.92 15.30
CA PHE A 287 5.96 7.80 14.77
C PHE A 287 4.51 7.87 15.24
N ARG A 288 3.57 7.45 14.40
CA ARG A 288 2.13 7.53 14.67
C ARG A 288 1.49 6.15 14.77
N SER A 289 1.75 5.28 13.80
CA SER A 289 1.17 3.95 13.76
C SER A 289 2.13 2.94 13.15
N CYS A 290 1.96 1.66 13.49
CA CYS A 290 2.73 0.56 12.93
C CYS A 290 1.83 -0.58 12.44
N THR A 291 2.31 -1.31 11.44
CA THR A 291 1.78 -2.62 11.07
C THR A 291 2.90 -3.50 10.51
N CYS A 292 2.71 -4.82 10.57
CA CYS A 292 3.66 -5.78 10.02
C CYS A 292 3.07 -6.50 8.82
N SER A 293 3.91 -6.76 7.82
CA SER A 293 3.60 -7.64 6.69
C SER A 293 4.80 -8.54 6.40
N GLY A 294 4.70 -9.81 6.80
CA GLY A 294 5.84 -10.74 6.72
C GLY A 294 6.99 -10.26 7.61
N GLU A 295 8.15 -10.06 7.00
CA GLU A 295 9.39 -9.58 7.63
C GLU A 295 9.49 -8.04 7.66
N THR A 296 8.53 -7.35 7.04
CA THR A 296 8.56 -5.89 6.89
C THR A 296 7.74 -5.20 7.98
N LEU A 297 8.37 -4.24 8.67
CA LEU A 297 7.71 -3.29 9.55
C LEU A 297 7.37 -2.01 8.78
N LEU A 298 6.09 -1.66 8.74
CA LEU A 298 5.58 -0.44 8.12
C LEU A 298 5.21 0.56 9.20
N ILE A 299 5.76 1.77 9.12
CA ILE A 299 5.56 2.81 10.13
C ILE A 299 5.05 4.09 9.45
N SER A 300 4.00 4.67 10.01
CA SER A 300 3.55 6.02 9.65
C SER A 300 4.07 7.04 10.66
N THR A 301 4.24 8.28 10.23
CA THR A 301 4.58 9.41 11.12
C THR A 301 3.44 10.42 11.16
N TYR A 302 3.51 11.40 12.06
CA TYR A 302 2.53 12.50 12.12
C TYR A 302 2.65 13.51 10.98
N GLU A 303 3.66 13.38 10.12
CA GLU A 303 3.84 14.23 8.95
C GLU A 303 2.97 13.75 7.77
N LYS A 304 2.37 14.70 7.04
CA LYS A 304 1.55 14.39 5.87
C LYS A 304 2.42 13.79 4.77
N GLY A 305 2.02 12.63 4.25
CA GLY A 305 2.70 11.96 3.13
C GLY A 305 3.89 11.08 3.53
N SER A 306 4.21 10.97 4.82
CA SER A 306 5.38 10.23 5.29
C SER A 306 5.02 8.80 5.71
N SER A 307 5.02 7.86 4.75
CA SER A 307 5.21 6.43 5.07
C SER A 307 6.70 6.13 5.08
N ILE A 308 7.23 5.69 6.22
CA ILE A 308 8.60 5.19 6.29
C ILE A 308 8.50 3.68 6.15
N GLU A 309 8.89 3.15 5.00
CA GLU A 309 9.38 1.77 4.96
C GLU A 309 10.69 1.78 5.75
N SER A 310 10.64 1.32 6.99
CA SER A 310 11.88 1.07 7.68
C SER A 310 12.53 -0.10 6.95
N GLY A 311 13.69 0.12 6.32
CA GLY A 311 14.56 -0.95 5.80
C GLY A 311 15.16 -1.82 6.91
N ILE A 312 14.43 -1.99 8.02
CA ILE A 312 14.77 -2.87 9.12
C ILE A 312 14.21 -4.22 8.70
N GLN A 313 15.08 -5.06 8.15
CA GLN A 313 14.84 -6.50 8.19
C GLN A 313 14.80 -6.89 9.66
N LEU A 314 13.62 -7.35 10.10
CA LEU A 314 13.41 -7.91 11.43
C LEU A 314 14.14 -9.25 11.58
#